data_AF-A0A928KQJ6-F1
#
_entry.id   AF-A0A928KQJ6-F1
#
_cell.length_a   1.000
_cell.length_b   1.000
_cell.length_c   1.000
_cell.angle_alpha   90.00
_cell.angle_beta   90.00
_cell.angle_gamma   90.00
#
_symmetry.space_group_name_H-M   'P 1'
#
loop_
_entity.id
_entity.type
_entity.pdbx_description
1 polymer ?
#
loop_
_entity_poly.entity_id
_entity_poly.type
_entity_poly.pdbx_seq_one_letter_code
_entity_poly.pdbx_strand_id
1 'polypeptide(L)'
;MSKKILSIVMAAVLMLGCMLPCFAETKTCDCGKNPILVISGFSQYKFINTSTGKMAWIPDTGLLVDAITKAVSPLATLLASSRNRGDFDKFCDEVIPIINNVLYDISVAPDGTPVNDDVKLVDQFTGPVSDYDYAHVREVFDNEIVDAVCDAVGRDHVWVYGLDWRVDPMILADEIHEYVENIKKTSGHDKVSISGISMGGIVMACYLTKYGYDDISNITMISSAFTGLEYVGQMFNGNVEIDEQGLYRIITQSMGDSTLSDTIEKTQILTKLMPVVDDLIKYEKDRLYTECIIPNFGYNTGMWAFVPQNYYDGAKKFLIPRMADATKDELATLKTKIDAYHEVQANIGKLLNNAKKDGVCVAVVSNYNMQMPPVSPSSNLMGDQVIETIHTSGYATAADLGKTLEIKQPSEYVSSDKMIDASTCYLPDNTWFIKDEQHVGFSNSSSKDNGMFYQWILTAPADTDIHSNPKYPQFMQYNTSAKELTPLSLLGDVDGNGFLTITDAKLILREVAKPGTLTADQKIAADMNGDNAVKILDAKLALQAIAAMA
;
A
#
# COMPACT_ATOMS: atom_id res chain seq x y z
N MET A 1 5.61 59.01 -43.24
CA MET A 1 4.45 58.07 -43.28
C MET A 1 4.93 56.61 -43.44
N SER A 2 6.00 56.17 -42.75
CA SER A 2 6.62 54.85 -43.01
C SER A 2 6.71 53.90 -41.80
N LYS A 3 6.53 54.37 -40.56
CA LYS A 3 6.62 53.50 -39.37
C LYS A 3 5.31 52.77 -39.04
N LYS A 4 4.15 53.43 -39.20
CA LYS A 4 2.83 52.80 -38.93
C LYS A 4 2.46 51.70 -39.93
N ILE A 5 2.80 51.88 -41.21
CA ILE A 5 2.54 50.87 -42.26
C ILE A 5 3.48 49.67 -42.07
N LEU A 6 4.75 49.90 -41.70
CA LEU A 6 5.70 48.83 -41.42
C LEU A 6 5.29 47.99 -40.20
N SER A 7 4.76 48.60 -39.14
CA SER A 7 4.23 47.88 -37.97
C SER A 7 2.98 47.06 -38.30
N ILE A 8 2.10 47.55 -39.18
CA ILE A 8 0.90 46.80 -39.60
C ILE A 8 1.28 45.62 -40.51
N VAL A 9 2.25 45.81 -41.41
CA VAL A 9 2.76 44.73 -42.27
C VAL A 9 3.52 43.69 -41.46
N MET A 10 4.35 44.08 -40.48
CA MET A 10 5.00 43.13 -39.57
C MET A 10 4.01 42.38 -38.69
N ALA A 11 2.96 43.05 -38.19
CA ALA A 11 1.90 42.40 -37.43
C ALA A 11 1.09 41.41 -38.29
N ALA A 12 0.82 41.73 -39.56
CA ALA A 12 0.14 40.84 -40.49
C ALA A 12 1.03 39.65 -40.92
N VAL A 13 2.34 39.85 -41.08
CA VAL A 13 3.31 38.77 -41.37
C VAL A 13 3.50 37.85 -40.16
N LEU A 14 3.48 38.40 -38.94
CA LEU A 14 3.45 37.60 -37.70
C LEU A 14 2.12 36.85 -37.54
N MET A 15 0.97 37.48 -37.86
CA MET A 15 -0.34 36.82 -37.84
C MET A 15 -0.46 35.70 -38.87
N LEU A 16 0.06 35.91 -40.09
CA LEU A 16 0.07 34.90 -41.17
C LEU A 16 1.15 33.83 -40.93
N GLY A 17 2.26 34.18 -40.27
CA GLY A 17 3.29 33.23 -39.83
C GLY A 17 2.85 32.32 -38.68
N CYS A 18 1.90 32.78 -37.86
CA CYS A 18 1.24 31.98 -36.82
C CYS A 18 0.01 31.18 -37.32
N MET A 19 -0.33 31.26 -38.62
CA MET A 19 -1.44 30.52 -39.25
C MET A 19 -0.97 29.43 -40.22
N LEU A 20 0.29 29.01 -40.16
CA LEU A 20 0.58 27.64 -40.57
C LEU A 20 -0.09 26.74 -39.53
N PRO A 21 -1.09 25.90 -39.87
CA PRO A 21 -1.35 24.75 -39.02
C PRO A 21 -0.01 24.03 -38.92
N CYS A 22 0.63 24.14 -37.77
CA CYS A 22 1.48 23.08 -37.31
C CYS A 22 0.53 21.89 -37.27
N PHE A 23 0.47 21.14 -38.37
CA PHE A 23 0.22 19.72 -38.25
C PHE A 23 1.39 19.27 -37.37
N ALA A 24 1.17 19.30 -36.05
CA ALA A 24 1.78 18.31 -35.22
C ALA A 24 1.38 17.02 -35.91
N GLU A 25 2.31 16.43 -36.65
CA GLU A 25 2.23 15.05 -37.03
C GLU A 25 2.01 14.35 -35.69
N THR A 26 0.75 14.00 -35.39
CA THR A 26 0.43 13.12 -34.29
C THR A 26 1.18 11.86 -34.66
N LYS A 27 2.39 11.73 -34.10
CA LYS A 27 3.14 10.49 -34.15
C LYS A 27 2.25 9.50 -33.42
N THR A 28 1.33 8.86 -34.13
CA THR A 28 0.56 7.76 -33.57
C THR A 28 1.53 6.60 -33.48
N CYS A 29 1.96 6.28 -32.27
CA CYS A 29 2.80 5.13 -32.02
C CYS A 29 1.93 3.87 -32.01
N ASP A 30 2.27 2.90 -32.86
CA ASP A 30 1.58 1.60 -32.97
C ASP A 30 2.54 0.46 -32.57
N CYS A 31 3.40 0.70 -31.58
CA CYS A 31 4.40 -0.29 -31.13
C CYS A 31 3.77 -1.47 -30.36
N GLY A 32 2.46 -1.39 -30.09
CA GLY A 32 1.71 -2.41 -29.33
C GLY A 32 1.97 -2.39 -27.82
N LYS A 33 2.66 -1.37 -27.29
CA LYS A 33 2.95 -1.22 -25.85
C LYS A 33 2.51 0.15 -25.35
N ASN A 34 1.46 0.22 -24.55
CA ASN A 34 1.07 1.50 -23.96
C ASN A 34 2.15 1.98 -22.98
N PRO A 35 2.41 3.30 -22.92
CA PRO A 35 3.26 3.88 -21.91
C PRO A 35 2.66 3.64 -20.51
N ILE A 36 3.52 3.47 -19.51
CA ILE A 36 3.12 3.19 -18.12
C ILE A 36 3.47 4.39 -17.24
N LEU A 37 2.50 4.85 -16.44
CA LEU A 37 2.70 5.78 -15.33
C LEU A 37 2.63 5.02 -13.99
N VAL A 38 3.74 5.02 -13.25
CA VAL A 38 3.81 4.45 -11.89
C VAL A 38 3.72 5.56 -10.85
N ILE A 39 2.64 5.56 -10.07
CA ILE A 39 2.42 6.49 -8.95
C ILE A 39 2.96 5.85 -7.67
N SER A 40 3.93 6.52 -7.03
CA SER A 40 4.58 6.02 -5.82
C SER A 40 3.61 5.86 -4.66
N GLY A 41 3.94 4.98 -3.72
CA GLY A 41 3.33 4.92 -2.41
C GLY A 41 3.86 5.94 -1.43
N PHE A 42 3.32 5.89 -0.22
CA PHE A 42 3.73 6.73 0.90
C PHE A 42 5.22 6.53 1.19
N SER A 43 6.01 7.61 1.14
CA SER A 43 7.45 7.60 1.39
C SER A 43 8.32 6.71 0.46
N GLN A 44 7.79 6.22 -0.67
CA GLN A 44 8.56 5.46 -1.66
C GLN A 44 9.32 6.34 -2.66
N TYR A 45 8.95 7.61 -2.73
CA TYR A 45 9.68 8.62 -3.47
C TYR A 45 10.46 9.48 -2.47
N LYS A 46 11.71 9.81 -2.80
CA LYS A 46 12.58 10.59 -1.91
C LYS A 46 11.94 11.93 -1.57
N PHE A 47 11.59 12.06 -0.30
CA PHE A 47 10.96 13.22 0.28
C PHE A 47 11.79 13.66 1.47
N ILE A 48 12.52 14.77 1.31
CA ILE A 48 13.61 15.15 2.20
C ILE A 48 13.46 16.56 2.72
N ASN A 49 14.04 16.81 3.87
CA ASN A 49 14.36 18.15 4.33
C ASN A 49 15.61 18.65 3.58
N THR A 50 15.45 19.60 2.67
CA THR A 50 16.52 20.10 1.80
C THR A 50 17.66 20.80 2.54
N SER A 51 17.41 21.28 3.76
CA SER A 51 18.42 21.91 4.61
C SER A 51 19.35 20.88 5.27
N THR A 52 18.89 19.64 5.47
CA THR A 52 19.67 18.59 6.15
C THR A 52 20.02 17.40 5.24
N GLY A 53 19.32 17.23 4.12
CA GLY A 53 19.42 16.07 3.24
C GLY A 53 18.76 14.81 3.78
N LYS A 54 18.06 14.88 4.93
CA LYS A 54 17.44 13.73 5.61
C LYS A 54 16.02 13.49 5.12
N MET A 55 15.58 12.22 5.14
CA MET A 55 14.21 11.84 4.83
C MET A 55 13.23 12.47 5.83
N ALA A 56 12.10 12.93 5.33
CA ALA A 56 11.03 13.51 6.15
C ALA A 56 10.25 12.44 6.92
N TRP A 57 10.13 11.24 6.36
CA TRP A 57 9.47 10.10 6.99
C TRP A 57 10.42 8.90 7.07
N ILE A 58 10.27 8.13 8.15
CA ILE A 58 11.33 7.37 8.82
C ILE A 58 12.41 8.35 9.32
N PRO A 59 12.24 8.89 10.54
CA PRO A 59 13.18 9.84 11.10
C PRO A 59 14.60 9.26 11.16
N ASP A 60 15.59 10.11 10.92
CA ASP A 60 17.00 9.72 11.01
C ASP A 60 17.34 9.05 12.35
N THR A 61 18.15 7.99 12.31
CA THR A 61 18.54 7.21 13.49
C THR A 61 19.10 8.08 14.61
N GLY A 62 19.87 9.13 14.28
CA GLY A 62 20.40 10.07 15.26
C GLY A 62 19.30 10.83 16.01
N LEU A 63 18.26 11.26 15.30
CA LEU A 63 17.09 11.94 15.88
C LEU A 63 16.28 10.99 16.78
N LEU A 64 16.10 9.73 16.35
CA LEU A 64 15.44 8.70 17.17
C LEU A 64 16.22 8.38 18.45
N VAL A 65 17.55 8.22 18.36
CA VAL A 65 18.41 7.97 19.52
C VAL A 65 18.38 9.15 20.50
N ASP A 66 18.42 10.37 20.00
CA ASP A 66 18.30 11.58 20.84
C ASP A 66 16.93 11.65 21.52
N ALA A 67 15.84 11.38 20.79
CA ALA A 67 14.49 11.33 21.34
C ALA A 67 14.35 10.28 22.45
N ILE A 68 14.83 9.05 22.20
CA ILE A 68 14.85 7.97 23.21
C ILE A 68 15.65 8.41 24.43
N THR A 69 16.86 8.95 24.23
CA THR A 69 17.74 9.39 25.32
C THR A 69 17.07 10.44 26.19
N LYS A 70 16.41 11.42 25.58
CA LYS A 70 15.66 12.46 26.29
C LYS A 70 14.43 11.91 27.02
N ALA A 71 13.79 10.86 26.49
CA ALA A 71 12.63 10.23 27.12
C ALA A 71 12.97 9.29 28.30
N VAL A 72 14.22 8.84 28.44
CA VAL A 72 14.64 7.93 29.53
C VAL A 72 14.40 8.51 30.92
N SER A 73 14.81 9.77 31.16
CA SER A 73 14.66 10.41 32.48
C SER A 73 13.20 10.65 32.88
N PRO A 74 12.34 11.21 32.00
CA PRO A 74 10.90 11.31 32.26
C PRO A 74 10.28 9.94 32.55
N LEU A 75 10.60 8.91 31.76
CA LEU A 75 10.07 7.57 31.95
C LEU A 75 10.52 6.96 33.28
N ALA A 76 11.79 7.07 33.64
CA ALA A 76 12.30 6.58 34.92
C ALA A 76 11.62 7.28 36.11
N THR A 77 11.38 8.59 36.00
CA THR A 77 10.66 9.37 37.01
C THR A 77 9.21 8.89 37.15
N LEU A 78 8.51 8.67 36.03
CA LEU A 78 7.16 8.12 36.02
C LEU A 78 7.12 6.71 36.64
N LEU A 79 8.05 5.84 36.27
CA LEU A 79 8.10 4.46 36.78
C LEU A 79 8.36 4.40 38.30
N ALA A 80 9.11 5.37 38.85
CA ALA A 80 9.40 5.52 40.27
C ALA A 80 8.30 6.27 41.06
N SER A 81 7.31 6.86 40.37
CA SER A 81 6.23 7.64 40.96
C SER A 81 5.06 6.77 41.44
N SER A 82 4.02 7.43 41.97
CA SER A 82 2.75 6.78 42.29
C SER A 82 1.87 6.50 41.06
N ARG A 83 2.26 6.99 39.87
CA ARG A 83 1.52 6.89 38.60
C ARG A 83 0.08 7.40 38.72
N ASN A 84 -0.10 8.48 39.48
CA ASN A 84 -1.35 9.22 39.48
C ASN A 84 -1.40 10.19 38.30
N ARG A 85 -2.55 10.80 38.03
CA ARG A 85 -2.72 11.74 36.91
C ARG A 85 -1.65 12.85 36.87
N GLY A 86 -1.31 13.45 38.00
CA GLY A 86 -0.29 14.50 38.05
C GLY A 86 1.14 14.01 37.77
N ASP A 87 1.41 12.71 37.89
CA ASP A 87 2.68 12.11 37.47
C ASP A 87 2.70 11.95 35.93
N PHE A 88 1.57 11.58 35.32
CA PHE A 88 1.43 11.49 33.86
C PHE A 88 1.40 12.87 33.18
N ASP A 89 0.76 13.87 33.80
CA ASP A 89 0.80 15.27 33.32
C ASP A 89 2.25 15.75 33.12
N LYS A 90 3.11 15.53 34.12
CA LYS A 90 4.54 15.90 34.06
C LYS A 90 5.29 15.10 33.02
N PHE A 91 4.99 13.79 32.90
CA PHE A 91 5.59 12.96 31.86
C PHE A 91 5.25 13.50 30.47
N CYS A 92 4.00 13.87 30.22
CA CYS A 92 3.56 14.48 28.97
C CYS A 92 4.20 15.84 28.71
N ASP A 93 4.34 16.70 29.73
CA ASP A 93 5.02 18.00 29.60
C ASP A 93 6.46 17.87 29.09
N GLU A 94 7.16 16.80 29.48
CA GLU A 94 8.54 16.54 29.04
C GLU A 94 8.61 15.78 27.70
N VAL A 95 7.70 14.82 27.46
CA VAL A 95 7.81 13.88 26.33
C VAL A 95 7.09 14.33 25.06
N ILE A 96 5.95 15.01 25.14
CA ILE A 96 5.23 15.47 23.95
C ILE A 96 6.08 16.40 23.07
N PRO A 97 6.83 17.39 23.62
CA PRO A 97 7.73 18.21 22.81
C PRO A 97 8.81 17.40 22.08
N ILE A 98 9.29 16.32 22.69
CA ILE A 98 10.29 15.42 22.07
C ILE A 98 9.65 14.73 20.86
N ILE A 99 8.44 14.17 21.02
CA ILE A 99 7.72 13.49 19.93
C ILE A 99 7.41 14.48 18.80
N ASN A 100 6.90 15.67 19.12
CA ASN A 100 6.61 16.69 18.12
C ASN A 100 7.85 17.15 17.36
N ASN A 101 9.03 17.18 17.99
CA ASN A 101 10.28 17.47 17.30
C ASN A 101 10.68 16.34 16.32
N VAL A 102 10.35 15.09 16.63
CA VAL A 102 10.57 13.95 15.71
C VAL A 102 9.63 14.03 14.49
N LEU A 103 8.41 14.50 14.71
CA LEU A 103 7.37 14.59 13.67
C LEU A 103 7.33 15.95 12.95
N TYR A 104 8.21 16.89 13.31
CA TYR A 104 8.16 18.27 12.79
C TYR A 104 8.14 18.36 11.25
N ASP A 105 8.98 17.54 10.58
CA ASP A 105 9.13 17.57 9.12
C ASP A 105 7.88 17.08 8.36
N ILE A 106 6.96 16.38 9.05
CA ILE A 106 5.75 15.83 8.44
C ILE A 106 4.49 16.65 8.73
N SER A 107 4.56 17.58 9.68
CA SER A 107 3.41 18.29 10.21
C SER A 107 2.85 19.30 9.23
N VAL A 108 1.54 19.49 9.30
CA VAL A 108 0.76 20.43 8.47
C VAL A 108 0.03 21.39 9.39
N ALA A 109 0.12 22.68 9.09
CA ALA A 109 -0.56 23.73 9.83
C ALA A 109 -2.08 23.73 9.55
N PRO A 110 -2.91 24.40 10.38
CA PRO A 110 -4.35 24.47 10.19
C PRO A 110 -4.82 24.96 8.81
N ASP A 111 -4.05 25.84 8.17
CA ASP A 111 -4.32 26.35 6.82
C ASP A 111 -3.99 25.35 5.69
N GLY A 112 -3.45 24.18 6.05
CA GLY A 112 -3.07 23.12 5.13
C GLY A 112 -1.67 23.27 4.54
N THR A 113 -0.87 24.23 5.01
CA THR A 113 0.52 24.40 4.57
C THR A 113 1.48 23.53 5.41
N PRO A 114 2.59 23.03 4.84
CA PRO A 114 3.63 22.39 5.63
C PRO A 114 4.13 23.29 6.76
N VAL A 115 4.35 22.72 7.94
CA VAL A 115 5.03 23.46 9.03
C VAL A 115 6.51 23.68 8.70
N ASN A 116 7.12 22.75 7.96
CA ASN A 116 8.48 22.87 7.46
C ASN A 116 8.50 22.99 5.92
N ASP A 117 8.75 24.20 5.43
CA ASP A 117 8.86 24.53 3.99
C ASP A 117 10.12 23.95 3.32
N ASP A 118 11.12 23.50 4.09
CA ASP A 118 12.32 22.87 3.56
C ASP A 118 12.07 21.41 3.15
N VAL A 119 10.91 20.84 3.46
CA VAL A 119 10.59 19.44 3.15
C VAL A 119 9.92 19.33 1.79
N LYS A 120 10.61 18.67 0.84
CA LYS A 120 10.24 18.61 -0.59
C LYS A 120 10.58 17.26 -1.23
N LEU A 121 9.92 16.97 -2.35
CA LEU A 121 10.29 15.86 -3.24
C LEU A 121 11.63 16.16 -3.92
N VAL A 122 12.48 15.15 -4.05
CA VAL A 122 13.73 15.23 -4.81
C VAL A 122 13.44 14.97 -6.28
N ASP A 123 13.73 15.94 -7.15
CA ASP A 123 13.69 15.78 -8.62
C ASP A 123 12.46 15.05 -9.16
N GLN A 124 11.31 15.72 -9.14
CA GLN A 124 10.09 15.18 -9.78
C GLN A 124 10.32 15.01 -11.29
N PHE A 125 10.35 13.77 -11.78
CA PHE A 125 10.60 13.45 -13.18
C PHE A 125 9.36 13.69 -14.04
N THR A 126 9.49 14.44 -15.13
CA THR A 126 8.37 14.80 -16.05
C THR A 126 8.47 14.15 -17.42
N GLY A 127 9.66 13.67 -17.80
CA GLY A 127 9.91 12.87 -19.00
C GLY A 127 9.91 11.36 -18.72
N PRO A 128 10.02 10.52 -19.77
CA PRO A 128 10.22 9.08 -19.58
C PRO A 128 11.53 8.80 -18.85
N VAL A 129 11.62 7.63 -18.22
CA VAL A 129 12.82 7.18 -17.49
C VAL A 129 14.08 7.20 -18.37
N SER A 130 13.95 7.02 -19.69
CA SER A 130 15.06 7.12 -20.65
C SER A 130 15.75 8.49 -20.70
N ASP A 131 15.09 9.56 -20.25
CA ASP A 131 15.63 10.93 -20.28
C ASP A 131 16.59 11.22 -19.12
N TYR A 132 16.65 10.33 -18.13
CA TYR A 132 17.38 10.51 -16.89
C TYR A 132 18.45 9.44 -16.68
N ASP A 133 19.39 9.70 -15.77
CA ASP A 133 20.26 8.64 -15.28
C ASP A 133 19.42 7.61 -14.51
N TYR A 134 19.40 6.38 -15.02
CA TYR A 134 18.60 5.31 -14.45
C TYR A 134 18.98 4.99 -13.00
N ALA A 135 20.26 5.12 -12.64
CA ALA A 135 20.69 4.93 -11.26
C ALA A 135 20.08 5.98 -10.33
N HIS A 136 19.99 7.24 -10.79
CA HIS A 136 19.35 8.33 -10.05
C HIS A 136 17.84 8.13 -9.92
N VAL A 137 17.16 7.69 -10.98
CA VAL A 137 15.72 7.37 -10.92
C VAL A 137 15.44 6.30 -9.86
N ARG A 138 16.24 5.23 -9.82
CA ARG A 138 16.11 4.16 -8.80
C ARG A 138 16.50 4.63 -7.39
N GLU A 139 17.39 5.60 -7.29
CA GLU A 139 17.73 6.20 -6.01
C GLU A 139 16.58 7.06 -5.47
N VAL A 140 15.89 7.78 -6.34
CA VAL A 140 14.78 8.67 -5.99
C VAL A 140 13.47 7.91 -5.79
N PHE A 141 13.16 6.94 -6.65
CA PHE A 141 12.01 6.04 -6.54
C PHE A 141 12.49 4.69 -6.01
N ASP A 142 12.40 4.51 -4.69
CA ASP A 142 12.93 3.34 -3.99
C ASP A 142 11.94 2.16 -4.03
N ASN A 143 11.76 1.61 -5.23
CA ASN A 143 11.03 0.36 -5.45
C ASN A 143 11.47 -0.31 -6.74
N GLU A 144 11.79 -1.62 -6.68
CA GLU A 144 12.23 -2.37 -7.86
C GLU A 144 11.14 -2.46 -8.97
N ILE A 145 9.89 -2.09 -8.70
CA ILE A 145 8.79 -2.12 -9.68
C ILE A 145 9.11 -1.32 -10.94
N VAL A 146 9.88 -0.23 -10.79
CA VAL A 146 10.39 0.59 -11.89
C VAL A 146 11.26 -0.27 -12.82
N ASP A 147 12.07 -1.18 -12.26
CA ASP A 147 12.86 -2.14 -13.04
C ASP A 147 11.96 -3.08 -13.84
N ALA A 148 10.93 -3.65 -13.21
CA ALA A 148 10.00 -4.56 -13.90
C ALA A 148 9.27 -3.87 -15.06
N VAL A 149 8.71 -2.67 -14.86
CA VAL A 149 8.02 -1.98 -15.96
C VAL A 149 8.99 -1.59 -17.07
N CYS A 150 10.21 -1.18 -16.73
CA CYS A 150 11.24 -0.87 -17.73
C CYS A 150 11.63 -2.12 -18.55
N ASP A 151 11.72 -3.29 -17.91
CA ASP A 151 11.98 -4.56 -18.60
C ASP A 151 10.81 -4.97 -19.50
N ALA A 152 9.57 -4.70 -19.09
CA ALA A 152 8.37 -5.06 -19.85
C ALA A 152 8.16 -4.17 -21.10
N VAL A 153 8.22 -2.84 -20.93
CA VAL A 153 7.85 -1.91 -22.00
C VAL A 153 9.00 -1.09 -22.58
N GLY A 154 10.15 -1.03 -21.91
CA GLY A 154 11.28 -0.16 -22.28
C GLY A 154 11.25 1.16 -21.51
N ARG A 155 12.43 1.70 -21.18
CA ARG A 155 12.58 2.92 -20.36
C ARG A 155 11.99 4.18 -20.99
N ASP A 156 11.89 4.21 -22.32
CA ASP A 156 11.26 5.27 -23.10
C ASP A 156 9.72 5.23 -23.04
N HIS A 157 9.16 4.19 -22.42
CA HIS A 157 7.73 3.98 -22.23
C HIS A 157 7.31 3.99 -20.75
N VAL A 158 8.19 4.40 -19.83
CA VAL A 158 7.89 4.42 -18.39
C VAL A 158 8.04 5.84 -17.84
N TRP A 159 7.04 6.26 -17.08
CA TRP A 159 7.03 7.48 -16.26
C TRP A 159 6.80 7.10 -14.81
N VAL A 160 7.38 7.87 -13.91
CA VAL A 160 7.20 7.72 -12.47
C VAL A 160 6.74 9.04 -11.88
N TYR A 161 5.87 8.98 -10.88
CA TYR A 161 5.37 10.14 -10.17
C TYR A 161 5.55 9.96 -8.66
N GLY A 162 6.27 10.89 -8.04
CA GLY A 162 6.35 11.04 -6.59
C GLY A 162 5.20 11.88 -6.05
N LEU A 163 4.63 11.49 -4.92
CA LEU A 163 3.58 12.25 -4.24
C LEU A 163 4.09 12.97 -2.99
N ASP A 164 3.73 14.24 -2.83
CA ASP A 164 3.77 14.90 -1.52
C ASP A 164 2.50 14.46 -0.77
N TRP A 165 2.64 13.42 0.05
CA TRP A 165 1.54 12.80 0.79
C TRP A 165 0.88 13.73 1.83
N ARG A 166 1.38 14.96 2.03
CA ARG A 166 0.72 15.98 2.86
C ARG A 166 -0.37 16.71 2.10
N VAL A 167 -0.26 16.76 0.76
CA VAL A 167 -1.17 17.49 -0.12
C VAL A 167 -2.48 16.73 -0.29
N ASP A 168 -3.55 17.49 -0.52
CA ASP A 168 -4.88 16.96 -0.83
C ASP A 168 -4.84 16.03 -2.06
N PRO A 169 -5.26 14.75 -1.95
CA PRO A 169 -5.30 13.84 -3.07
C PRO A 169 -6.11 14.33 -4.28
N MET A 170 -7.09 15.21 -4.08
CA MET A 170 -7.86 15.83 -5.18
C MET A 170 -7.08 16.89 -5.95
N ILE A 171 -6.05 17.48 -5.34
CA ILE A 171 -5.09 18.36 -6.02
C ILE A 171 -4.05 17.51 -6.76
N LEU A 172 -3.52 16.47 -6.12
CA LEU A 172 -2.58 15.54 -6.76
C LEU A 172 -3.18 14.86 -8.00
N ALA A 173 -4.50 14.62 -8.00
CA ALA A 173 -5.22 14.13 -9.17
C ALA A 173 -5.09 15.05 -10.41
N ASP A 174 -4.97 16.36 -10.21
CA ASP A 174 -4.80 17.33 -11.31
C ASP A 174 -3.40 17.22 -11.90
N GLU A 175 -2.39 17.00 -11.05
CA GLU A 175 -1.03 16.73 -11.49
C GLU A 175 -0.96 15.41 -12.26
N ILE A 176 -1.64 14.35 -11.80
CA ILE A 176 -1.73 13.09 -12.56
C ILE A 176 -2.36 13.30 -13.93
N HIS A 177 -3.40 14.15 -14.04
CA HIS A 177 -3.97 14.48 -15.34
C HIS A 177 -2.96 15.17 -16.26
N GLU A 178 -2.20 16.14 -15.76
CA GLU A 178 -1.13 16.79 -16.52
C GLU A 178 -0.06 15.78 -16.99
N TYR A 179 0.29 14.81 -16.12
CA TYR A 179 1.20 13.72 -16.48
C TYR A 179 0.62 12.86 -17.61
N VAL A 180 -0.63 12.42 -17.51
CA VAL A 180 -1.27 11.59 -18.55
C VAL A 180 -1.32 12.33 -19.89
N GLU A 181 -1.69 13.61 -19.91
CA GLU A 181 -1.67 14.43 -21.13
C GLU A 181 -0.25 14.57 -21.70
N ASN A 182 0.75 14.81 -20.84
CA ASN A 182 2.13 14.91 -21.27
C ASN A 182 2.68 13.59 -21.82
N ILE A 183 2.32 12.45 -21.22
CA ILE A 183 2.71 11.12 -21.67
C ILE A 183 2.14 10.84 -23.05
N LYS A 184 0.83 11.05 -23.25
CA LYS A 184 0.20 10.87 -24.57
C LYS A 184 0.86 11.73 -25.64
N LYS A 185 1.11 13.01 -25.32
CA LYS A 185 1.77 13.95 -26.23
C LYS A 185 3.23 13.55 -26.55
N THR A 186 3.99 13.11 -25.56
CA THR A 186 5.43 12.81 -25.71
C THR A 186 5.65 11.46 -26.39
N SER A 187 4.90 10.44 -25.97
CA SER A 187 5.01 9.08 -26.49
C SER A 187 4.27 8.89 -27.81
N GLY A 188 3.25 9.72 -28.10
CA GLY A 188 2.42 9.57 -29.28
C GLY A 188 1.34 8.49 -29.18
N HIS A 189 1.05 8.02 -27.97
CA HIS A 189 -0.02 7.04 -27.71
C HIS A 189 -1.32 7.72 -27.31
N ASP A 190 -2.43 7.08 -27.63
CA ASP A 190 -3.77 7.56 -27.25
C ASP A 190 -4.14 7.18 -25.81
N LYS A 191 -3.51 6.13 -25.26
CA LYS A 191 -3.80 5.61 -23.93
C LYS A 191 -2.56 5.37 -23.09
N VAL A 192 -2.74 5.40 -21.78
CA VAL A 192 -1.70 5.18 -20.77
C VAL A 192 -2.14 4.05 -19.82
N SER A 193 -1.22 3.17 -19.47
CA SER A 193 -1.39 2.24 -18.34
C SER A 193 -1.01 2.96 -17.06
N ILE A 194 -1.84 2.89 -16.02
CA ILE A 194 -1.59 3.58 -14.75
C ILE A 194 -1.58 2.59 -13.59
N SER A 195 -0.59 2.70 -12.71
CA SER A 195 -0.49 1.88 -11.51
C SER A 195 -0.36 2.74 -10.26
N GLY A 196 -1.20 2.47 -9.26
CA GLY A 196 -1.16 3.12 -7.96
C GLY A 196 -0.64 2.15 -6.89
N ILE A 197 0.52 2.47 -6.33
CA ILE A 197 1.15 1.68 -5.28
C ILE A 197 0.78 2.25 -3.92
N SER A 198 0.26 1.47 -2.97
CA SER A 198 -0.09 1.96 -1.63
C SER A 198 -0.98 3.23 -1.71
N MET A 199 -0.55 4.35 -1.13
CA MET A 199 -1.20 5.66 -1.25
C MET A 199 -1.34 6.17 -2.70
N GLY A 200 -0.50 5.75 -3.63
CA GLY A 200 -0.62 6.10 -5.05
C GLY A 200 -1.98 5.67 -5.64
N GLY A 201 -2.60 4.61 -5.13
CA GLY A 201 -3.95 4.24 -5.57
C GLY A 201 -5.08 5.11 -5.01
N ILE A 202 -4.86 5.85 -3.92
CA ILE A 202 -5.75 6.93 -3.45
C ILE A 202 -5.74 8.05 -4.49
N VAL A 203 -4.55 8.52 -4.86
CA VAL A 203 -4.38 9.59 -5.86
C VAL A 203 -4.95 9.17 -7.22
N MET A 204 -4.68 7.92 -7.62
CA MET A 204 -5.25 7.33 -8.84
C MET A 204 -6.78 7.28 -8.79
N ALA A 205 -7.39 6.89 -7.65
CA ALA A 205 -8.84 6.88 -7.49
C ALA A 205 -9.45 8.29 -7.64
N CYS A 206 -8.79 9.32 -7.10
CA CYS A 206 -9.19 10.71 -7.28
C CYS A 206 -9.11 11.14 -8.74
N TYR A 207 -8.00 10.83 -9.44
CA TYR A 207 -7.85 11.10 -10.86
C TYR A 207 -8.97 10.46 -11.69
N LEU A 208 -9.20 9.16 -11.50
CA LEU A 208 -10.24 8.42 -12.24
C LEU A 208 -11.63 9.00 -11.98
N THR A 209 -11.91 9.46 -10.77
CA THR A 209 -13.20 10.08 -10.43
C THR A 209 -13.37 11.45 -11.08
N LYS A 210 -12.31 12.25 -11.16
CA LYS A 210 -12.36 13.63 -11.68
C LYS A 210 -12.28 13.69 -13.20
N TYR A 211 -11.53 12.78 -13.83
CA TYR A 211 -11.19 12.81 -15.24
C TYR A 211 -11.68 11.60 -16.05
N GLY A 212 -12.17 10.54 -15.38
CA GLY A 212 -12.59 9.31 -16.05
C GLY A 212 -11.42 8.40 -16.42
N TYR A 213 -11.66 7.50 -17.37
CA TYR A 213 -10.70 6.47 -17.80
C TYR A 213 -10.62 6.32 -19.33
N ASP A 214 -11.09 7.31 -20.09
CA ASP A 214 -11.08 7.28 -21.55
C ASP A 214 -9.63 7.18 -22.09
N ASP A 215 -8.71 7.86 -21.43
CA ASP A 215 -7.28 7.89 -21.73
C ASP A 215 -6.50 6.69 -21.16
N ILE A 216 -7.18 5.76 -20.51
CA ILE A 216 -6.54 4.69 -19.73
C ILE A 216 -6.74 3.34 -20.41
N SER A 217 -5.67 2.55 -20.50
CA SER A 217 -5.71 1.15 -20.95
C SER A 217 -5.73 0.17 -19.79
N ASN A 218 -4.98 0.46 -18.74
CA ASN A 218 -4.82 -0.41 -17.58
C ASN A 218 -4.92 0.40 -16.29
N ILE A 219 -5.61 -0.14 -15.28
CA ILE A 219 -5.66 0.36 -13.91
C ILE A 219 -5.15 -0.76 -13.01
N THR A 220 -4.00 -0.57 -12.37
CA THR A 220 -3.42 -1.57 -11.46
C THR A 220 -3.27 -1.01 -10.05
N MET A 221 -4.02 -1.57 -9.11
CA MET A 221 -3.92 -1.27 -7.67
C MET A 221 -2.94 -2.25 -7.03
N ILE A 222 -1.79 -1.77 -6.53
CA ILE A 222 -0.74 -2.62 -5.93
C ILE A 222 -0.65 -2.32 -4.44
N SER A 223 -1.03 -3.30 -3.60
CA SER A 223 -1.07 -3.14 -2.14
C SER A 223 -1.71 -1.81 -1.74
N SER A 224 -2.80 -1.43 -2.42
CA SER A 224 -3.22 -0.03 -2.46
C SER A 224 -4.13 0.36 -1.28
N ALA A 225 -3.97 1.60 -0.81
CA ALA A 225 -4.75 2.20 0.26
C ALA A 225 -6.11 2.79 -0.20
N PHE A 226 -6.58 2.48 -1.42
CA PHE A 226 -7.76 3.10 -2.05
C PHE A 226 -9.09 2.93 -1.29
N THR A 227 -9.12 2.12 -0.22
CA THR A 227 -10.28 2.00 0.68
C THR A 227 -9.96 2.29 2.16
N GLY A 228 -8.75 2.76 2.47
CA GLY A 228 -8.32 3.14 3.82
C GLY A 228 -7.50 2.07 4.56
N LEU A 229 -7.19 2.34 5.82
CA LEU A 229 -6.44 1.50 6.76
C LEU A 229 -7.22 1.45 8.09
N GLU A 230 -7.51 0.26 8.61
CA GLU A 230 -8.34 0.08 9.80
C GLU A 230 -7.75 0.80 11.02
N TYR A 231 -6.46 0.62 11.29
CA TYR A 231 -5.82 1.24 12.46
C TYR A 231 -5.78 2.78 12.38
N VAL A 232 -5.75 3.37 11.17
CA VAL A 232 -5.87 4.83 11.01
C VAL A 232 -7.30 5.27 11.31
N GLY A 233 -8.30 4.53 10.83
CA GLY A 233 -9.71 4.73 11.18
C GLY A 233 -9.95 4.69 12.69
N GLN A 234 -9.41 3.67 13.38
CA GLN A 234 -9.46 3.53 14.83
C GLN A 234 -8.77 4.71 15.54
N MET A 235 -7.54 5.04 15.15
CA MET A 235 -6.78 6.16 15.72
C MET A 235 -7.53 7.48 15.57
N PHE A 236 -8.12 7.75 14.40
CA PHE A 236 -8.88 8.99 14.18
C PHE A 236 -10.22 9.02 14.95
N ASN A 237 -10.73 7.86 15.39
CA ASN A 237 -11.90 7.75 16.26
C ASN A 237 -11.56 7.77 17.76
N GLY A 238 -10.28 7.90 18.12
CA GLY A 238 -9.86 7.85 19.52
C GLY A 238 -9.50 6.45 20.02
N ASN A 239 -9.54 5.41 19.19
CA ASN A 239 -9.33 4.03 19.61
C ASN A 239 -7.87 3.64 19.37
N VAL A 240 -7.04 3.87 20.38
CA VAL A 240 -5.62 3.50 20.38
C VAL A 240 -5.40 2.53 21.54
N GLU A 241 -4.67 1.46 21.26
CA GLU A 241 -4.21 0.46 22.22
C GLU A 241 -2.90 -0.14 21.71
N ILE A 242 -2.18 -0.90 22.53
CA ILE A 242 -0.97 -1.59 22.09
C ILE A 242 -1.17 -3.10 22.25
N ASP A 243 -1.06 -3.86 21.15
CA ASP A 243 -1.01 -5.33 21.21
C ASP A 243 0.44 -5.79 21.45
N GLU A 244 0.74 -6.19 22.68
CA GLU A 244 2.05 -6.73 23.07
C GLU A 244 2.49 -7.89 22.18
N GLN A 245 1.60 -8.83 21.88
CA GLN A 245 1.96 -10.00 21.08
C GLN A 245 2.13 -9.62 19.61
N GLY A 246 1.34 -8.67 19.12
CA GLY A 246 1.51 -8.06 17.81
C GLY A 246 2.87 -7.37 17.67
N LEU A 247 3.38 -6.72 18.70
CA LEU A 247 4.73 -6.13 18.69
C LEU A 247 5.82 -7.19 18.49
N TYR A 248 5.73 -8.33 19.18
CA TYR A 248 6.69 -9.41 18.96
C TYR A 248 6.60 -9.96 17.54
N ARG A 249 5.37 -10.26 17.06
CA ARG A 249 5.14 -10.82 15.72
C ARG A 249 5.64 -9.90 14.61
N ILE A 250 5.36 -8.60 14.68
CA ILE A 250 5.79 -7.67 13.63
C ILE A 250 7.32 -7.53 13.60
N ILE A 251 8.00 -7.54 14.75
CA ILE A 251 9.47 -7.56 14.81
C ILE A 251 10.01 -8.83 14.15
N THR A 252 9.48 -10.00 14.52
CA THR A 252 9.92 -11.29 13.94
C THR A 252 9.74 -11.31 12.43
N GLN A 253 8.56 -10.90 11.94
CA GLN A 253 8.26 -10.91 10.51
C GLN A 253 9.11 -9.90 9.74
N SER A 254 9.32 -8.69 10.28
CA SER A 254 10.16 -7.67 9.64
C SER A 254 11.64 -8.03 9.62
N MET A 255 12.13 -8.79 10.61
CA MET A 255 13.52 -9.25 10.66
C MET A 255 13.75 -10.58 9.91
N GLY A 256 12.70 -11.35 9.65
CA GLY A 256 12.79 -12.72 9.14
C GLY A 256 13.39 -13.73 10.13
N ASP A 257 13.52 -13.36 11.42
CA ASP A 257 14.10 -14.16 12.50
C ASP A 257 13.55 -13.73 13.87
N SER A 258 13.46 -14.66 14.82
CA SER A 258 12.87 -14.41 16.14
C SER A 258 13.89 -14.04 17.23
N THR A 259 15.20 -14.04 16.95
CA THR A 259 16.23 -13.86 17.99
C THR A 259 16.04 -12.57 18.78
N LEU A 260 15.74 -11.45 18.11
CA LEU A 260 15.51 -10.17 18.78
C LEU A 260 14.20 -10.16 19.58
N SER A 261 13.09 -10.59 18.97
CA SER A 261 11.78 -10.65 19.63
C SER A 261 11.82 -11.56 20.85
N ASP A 262 12.40 -12.76 20.74
CA ASP A 262 12.53 -13.74 21.82
C ASP A 262 13.42 -13.20 22.95
N THR A 263 14.44 -12.40 22.61
CA THR A 263 15.31 -11.76 23.60
C THR A 263 14.54 -10.68 24.37
N ILE A 264 13.78 -9.83 23.68
CA ILE A 264 12.96 -8.79 24.32
C ILE A 264 11.86 -9.44 25.17
N GLU A 265 11.20 -10.48 24.67
CA GLU A 265 10.16 -11.22 25.40
C GLU A 265 10.68 -11.81 26.71
N LYS A 266 11.86 -12.43 26.70
CA LYS A 266 12.51 -12.96 27.92
C LYS A 266 12.75 -11.90 29.01
N THR A 267 12.92 -10.63 28.65
CA THR A 267 13.08 -9.55 29.65
C THR A 267 11.76 -9.15 30.32
N GLN A 268 10.63 -9.51 29.71
CA GLN A 268 9.27 -9.08 30.08
C GLN A 268 9.14 -7.55 30.16
N ILE A 269 9.98 -6.81 29.42
CA ILE A 269 9.99 -5.35 29.51
C ILE A 269 8.70 -4.76 28.93
N LEU A 270 8.18 -5.30 27.83
CA LEU A 270 6.92 -4.83 27.24
C LEU A 270 5.74 -5.12 28.16
N THR A 271 5.62 -6.34 28.68
CA THR A 271 4.58 -6.72 29.67
C THR A 271 4.57 -5.78 30.88
N LYS A 272 5.74 -5.36 31.38
CA LYS A 272 5.86 -4.43 32.51
C LYS A 272 5.48 -2.99 32.14
N LEU A 273 5.61 -2.61 30.87
CA LEU A 273 5.27 -1.29 30.37
C LEU A 273 3.80 -1.17 29.95
N MET A 274 3.10 -2.27 29.62
CA MET A 274 1.69 -2.24 29.20
C MET A 274 0.78 -1.48 30.20
N PRO A 275 0.84 -1.72 31.52
CA PRO A 275 0.03 -0.94 32.46
C PRO A 275 0.34 0.56 32.47
N VAL A 276 1.58 0.95 32.14
CA VAL A 276 2.00 2.36 32.04
C VAL A 276 1.40 2.99 30.80
N VAL A 277 1.37 2.25 29.68
CA VAL A 277 0.71 2.69 28.44
C VAL A 277 -0.80 2.82 28.65
N ASP A 278 -1.43 1.84 29.29
CA ASP A 278 -2.87 1.87 29.59
C ASP A 278 -3.24 3.08 30.44
N ASP A 279 -2.47 3.35 31.50
CA ASP A 279 -2.70 4.51 32.36
C ASP A 279 -2.39 5.83 31.62
N LEU A 280 -1.38 5.88 30.74
CA LEU A 280 -1.09 7.05 29.89
C LEU A 280 -2.28 7.37 28.99
N ILE A 281 -2.82 6.37 28.29
CA ILE A 281 -4.01 6.55 27.45
C ILE A 281 -5.19 6.95 28.32
N LYS A 282 -5.40 6.30 29.47
CA LYS A 282 -6.52 6.61 30.36
C LYS A 282 -6.49 8.05 30.91
N TYR A 283 -5.34 8.56 31.34
CA TYR A 283 -5.24 9.86 31.97
C TYR A 283 -5.01 11.01 30.99
N GLU A 284 -4.28 10.75 29.90
CA GLU A 284 -3.73 11.80 29.02
C GLU A 284 -4.23 11.72 27.58
N LYS A 285 -5.23 10.88 27.26
CA LYS A 285 -5.80 10.78 25.90
C LYS A 285 -6.04 12.15 25.26
N ASP A 286 -6.79 13.03 25.92
CA ASP A 286 -7.11 14.33 25.32
C ASP A 286 -5.85 15.14 25.02
N ARG A 287 -4.84 15.16 25.91
CA ARG A 287 -3.56 15.83 25.67
C ARG A 287 -2.76 15.19 24.54
N LEU A 288 -2.67 13.86 24.51
CA LEU A 288 -2.03 13.13 23.40
C LEU A 288 -2.65 13.51 22.06
N TYR A 289 -3.98 13.66 22.01
CA TYR A 289 -4.65 14.09 20.78
C TYR A 289 -4.43 15.57 20.47
N THR A 290 -4.65 16.48 21.42
CA THR A 290 -4.59 17.92 21.15
C THR A 290 -3.17 18.44 20.96
N GLU A 291 -2.19 17.87 21.66
CA GLU A 291 -0.82 18.35 21.66
C GLU A 291 0.12 17.53 20.77
N CYS A 292 -0.28 16.33 20.31
CA CYS A 292 0.57 15.48 19.47
C CYS A 292 -0.13 14.95 18.21
N ILE A 293 -1.21 14.18 18.30
CA ILE A 293 -1.81 13.56 17.11
C ILE A 293 -2.38 14.60 16.14
N ILE A 294 -3.14 15.58 16.63
CA ILE A 294 -3.76 16.61 15.77
C ILE A 294 -2.72 17.51 15.11
N PRO A 295 -1.73 18.08 15.83
CA PRO A 295 -0.71 18.93 15.20
C PRO A 295 0.13 18.22 14.12
N ASN A 296 0.39 16.92 14.26
CA ASN A 296 1.25 16.19 13.32
C ASN A 296 0.47 15.48 12.19
N PHE A 297 -0.76 15.03 12.46
CA PHE A 297 -1.55 14.23 11.50
C PHE A 297 -2.95 14.79 11.20
N GLY A 298 -3.53 15.54 12.13
CA GLY A 298 -4.93 15.97 12.07
C GLY A 298 -5.25 16.97 10.97
N TYR A 299 -4.32 17.84 10.60
CA TYR A 299 -4.51 18.81 9.49
C TYR A 299 -4.02 18.29 8.14
N ASN A 300 -3.39 17.11 8.11
CA ASN A 300 -2.86 16.49 6.90
C ASN A 300 -3.98 15.77 6.14
N THR A 301 -4.40 16.32 5.00
CA THR A 301 -5.49 15.75 4.18
C THR A 301 -5.15 14.38 3.60
N GLY A 302 -3.87 14.08 3.34
CA GLY A 302 -3.44 12.75 2.92
C GLY A 302 -3.63 11.70 4.01
N MET A 303 -3.43 12.07 5.28
CA MET A 303 -3.71 11.17 6.42
C MET A 303 -5.21 10.87 6.57
N TRP A 304 -6.06 11.87 6.35
CA TRP A 304 -7.50 11.65 6.29
C TRP A 304 -7.90 10.70 5.15
N ALA A 305 -7.14 10.63 4.07
CA ALA A 305 -7.44 9.73 2.97
C ALA A 305 -7.20 8.24 3.30
N PHE A 306 -6.44 7.97 4.36
CA PHE A 306 -6.31 6.63 4.93
C PHE A 306 -7.45 6.24 5.86
N VAL A 307 -8.36 7.15 6.24
CA VAL A 307 -9.52 6.81 7.05
C VAL A 307 -10.51 6.03 6.16
N PRO A 308 -10.92 4.81 6.56
CA PRO A 308 -11.95 4.08 5.82
C PRO A 308 -13.34 4.69 6.02
N GLN A 309 -14.21 4.51 5.03
CA GLN A 309 -15.52 5.16 4.94
C GLN A 309 -16.40 4.93 6.17
N ASN A 310 -16.38 3.72 6.74
CA ASN A 310 -17.13 3.35 7.94
C ASN A 310 -16.66 4.09 9.22
N TYR A 311 -15.41 4.57 9.25
CA TYR A 311 -14.85 5.33 10.37
C TYR A 311 -14.98 6.84 10.20
N TYR A 312 -15.25 7.32 8.98
CA TYR A 312 -15.09 8.72 8.63
C TYR A 312 -15.97 9.69 9.44
N ASP A 313 -17.25 9.40 9.58
CA ASP A 313 -18.17 10.24 10.34
C ASP A 313 -17.81 10.29 11.83
N GLY A 314 -17.34 9.17 12.39
CA GLY A 314 -16.86 9.10 13.76
C GLY A 314 -15.55 9.87 13.95
N ALA A 315 -14.62 9.76 13.00
CA ALA A 315 -13.37 10.50 12.98
C ALA A 315 -13.59 12.00 12.98
N LYS A 316 -14.50 12.52 12.13
CA LYS A 316 -14.89 13.93 12.14
C LYS A 316 -15.49 14.36 13.48
N LYS A 317 -16.37 13.56 14.07
CA LYS A 317 -16.98 13.85 15.38
C LYS A 317 -15.96 13.86 16.51
N PHE A 318 -14.89 13.07 16.40
CA PHE A 318 -13.86 12.97 17.42
C PHE A 318 -12.78 14.05 17.30
N LEU A 319 -12.19 14.24 16.12
CA LEU A 319 -11.03 15.14 15.92
C LEU A 319 -11.42 16.61 15.73
N ILE A 320 -12.43 16.92 14.91
CA ILE A 320 -12.75 18.32 14.57
C ILE A 320 -13.02 19.19 15.81
N PRO A 321 -13.77 18.73 16.84
CA PRO A 321 -13.98 19.54 18.04
C PRO A 321 -12.70 19.80 18.87
N ARG A 322 -11.64 19.01 18.64
CA ARG A 322 -10.35 19.10 19.34
C ARG A 322 -9.31 19.94 18.58
N MET A 323 -9.60 20.36 17.35
CA MET A 323 -8.74 21.23 16.53
C MET A 323 -8.88 22.70 16.95
N ALA A 324 -8.48 23.01 18.19
CA ALA A 324 -8.67 24.33 18.79
C ALA A 324 -7.84 25.45 18.12
N ASP A 325 -6.72 25.08 17.48
CA ASP A 325 -5.81 26.03 16.83
C ASP A 325 -6.30 26.50 15.46
N ALA A 326 -7.32 25.84 14.89
CA ALA A 326 -7.87 26.18 13.59
C ALA A 326 -9.03 27.19 13.70
N THR A 327 -9.03 28.17 12.82
CA THR A 327 -10.16 29.06 12.59
C THR A 327 -11.34 28.31 11.96
N LYS A 328 -12.52 28.93 11.98
CA LYS A 328 -13.71 28.35 11.36
C LYS A 328 -13.56 28.12 9.86
N ASP A 329 -12.85 29.03 9.17
CA ASP A 329 -12.67 28.97 7.72
C ASP A 329 -11.64 27.91 7.33
N GLU A 330 -10.57 27.75 8.11
CA GLU A 330 -9.60 26.65 7.96
C GLU A 330 -10.27 25.29 8.18
N LEU A 331 -11.08 25.15 9.23
CA LEU A 331 -11.84 23.92 9.47
C LEU A 331 -12.87 23.63 8.37
N ALA A 332 -13.51 24.66 7.80
CA ALA A 332 -14.42 24.50 6.68
C ALA A 332 -13.68 24.05 5.41
N THR A 333 -12.49 24.60 5.17
CA THR A 333 -11.61 24.21 4.06
C THR A 333 -11.14 22.77 4.21
N LEU A 334 -10.62 22.40 5.38
CA LEU A 334 -10.23 21.02 5.69
C LEU A 334 -11.39 20.07 5.41
N LYS A 335 -12.58 20.33 6.01
CA LYS A 335 -13.80 19.52 5.82
C LYS A 335 -14.14 19.31 4.35
N THR A 336 -14.14 20.39 3.56
CA THR A 336 -14.44 20.32 2.13
C THR A 336 -13.49 19.36 1.40
N LYS A 337 -12.18 19.43 1.69
CA LYS A 337 -11.18 18.56 1.08
C LYS A 337 -11.35 17.10 1.51
N ILE A 338 -11.52 16.86 2.80
CA ILE A 338 -11.68 15.49 3.32
C ILE A 338 -13.01 14.87 2.89
N ASP A 339 -14.10 15.64 2.79
CA ASP A 339 -15.40 15.17 2.31
C ASP A 339 -15.29 14.78 0.82
N ALA A 340 -14.58 15.57 0.01
CA ALA A 340 -14.40 15.30 -1.42
C ALA A 340 -13.73 13.94 -1.68
N TYR A 341 -12.68 13.60 -0.93
CA TYR A 341 -12.06 12.27 -1.05
C TYR A 341 -12.98 11.14 -0.55
N HIS A 342 -13.75 11.33 0.52
CA HIS A 342 -14.63 10.26 1.00
C HIS A 342 -15.80 9.99 0.04
N GLU A 343 -16.20 10.97 -0.77
CA GLU A 343 -17.07 10.72 -1.92
C GLU A 343 -16.39 9.87 -3.01
N VAL A 344 -15.08 10.07 -3.27
CA VAL A 344 -14.29 9.18 -4.15
C VAL A 344 -14.26 7.76 -3.60
N GLN A 345 -13.88 7.59 -2.33
CA GLN A 345 -13.74 6.29 -1.68
C GLN A 345 -15.08 5.52 -1.65
N ALA A 346 -16.21 6.20 -1.42
CA ALA A 346 -17.53 5.59 -1.43
C ALA A 346 -17.96 5.07 -2.82
N ASN A 347 -17.40 5.60 -3.91
CA ASN A 347 -17.79 5.29 -5.28
C ASN A 347 -16.75 4.48 -6.08
N ILE A 348 -15.54 4.29 -5.55
CA ILE A 348 -14.42 3.67 -6.30
C ILE A 348 -14.75 2.26 -6.81
N GLY A 349 -15.44 1.43 -6.02
CA GLY A 349 -15.82 0.08 -6.43
C GLY A 349 -16.73 0.08 -7.68
N LYS A 350 -17.68 1.02 -7.75
CA LYS A 350 -18.54 1.20 -8.93
C LYS A 350 -17.74 1.72 -10.12
N LEU A 351 -16.83 2.66 -9.88
CA LEU A 351 -16.00 3.25 -10.93
C LEU A 351 -15.09 2.21 -11.59
N LEU A 352 -14.40 1.38 -10.80
CA LEU A 352 -13.55 0.31 -11.31
C LEU A 352 -14.35 -0.74 -12.10
N ASN A 353 -15.55 -1.10 -11.61
CA ASN A 353 -16.46 -1.99 -12.33
C ASN A 353 -16.93 -1.42 -13.68
N ASN A 354 -17.15 -0.11 -13.76
CA ASN A 354 -17.52 0.53 -15.02
C ASN A 354 -16.33 0.56 -15.99
N ALA A 355 -15.13 0.93 -15.53
CA ALA A 355 -13.92 0.90 -16.34
C ALA A 355 -13.67 -0.48 -16.96
N LYS A 356 -13.81 -1.56 -16.16
CA LYS A 356 -13.71 -2.94 -16.65
C LYS A 356 -14.74 -3.24 -17.76
N LYS A 357 -16.00 -2.85 -17.56
CA LYS A 357 -17.07 -3.07 -18.56
C LYS A 357 -16.82 -2.33 -19.87
N ASP A 358 -16.17 -1.17 -19.80
CA ASP A 358 -15.85 -0.33 -20.94
C ASP A 358 -14.51 -0.72 -21.61
N GLY A 359 -13.91 -1.85 -21.19
CA GLY A 359 -12.75 -2.45 -21.84
C GLY A 359 -11.40 -1.94 -21.32
N VAL A 360 -11.35 -1.32 -20.14
CA VAL A 360 -10.10 -1.05 -19.42
C VAL A 360 -9.68 -2.30 -18.66
N CYS A 361 -8.42 -2.71 -18.78
CA CYS A 361 -7.88 -3.78 -17.94
C CYS A 361 -7.80 -3.28 -16.50
N VAL A 362 -8.52 -3.89 -15.56
CA VAL A 362 -8.44 -3.54 -14.14
C VAL A 362 -7.83 -4.71 -13.38
N ALA A 363 -6.86 -4.44 -12.51
CA ALA A 363 -6.24 -5.45 -11.66
C ALA A 363 -6.01 -4.90 -10.24
N VAL A 364 -6.25 -5.75 -9.24
CA VAL A 364 -6.00 -5.49 -7.84
C VAL A 364 -5.07 -6.56 -7.29
N VAL A 365 -3.97 -6.16 -6.66
CA VAL A 365 -3.02 -7.06 -6.00
C VAL A 365 -3.02 -6.77 -4.52
N SER A 366 -3.37 -7.77 -3.72
CA SER A 366 -3.51 -7.69 -2.28
C SER A 366 -2.62 -8.73 -1.60
N ASN A 367 -2.03 -8.35 -0.48
CA ASN A 367 -1.14 -9.22 0.28
C ASN A 367 -1.80 -9.57 1.63
N TYR A 368 -1.48 -10.74 2.17
CA TYR A 368 -2.08 -11.22 3.43
C TYR A 368 -1.14 -12.09 4.25
N ASN A 369 -1.62 -12.45 5.45
CA ASN A 369 -0.93 -13.26 6.46
C ASN A 369 0.22 -12.56 7.21
N MET A 370 0.30 -11.22 7.16
CA MET A 370 1.22 -10.44 7.99
C MET A 370 0.53 -9.71 9.14
N GLN A 371 1.30 -9.49 10.20
CA GLN A 371 0.91 -8.72 11.38
C GLN A 371 0.76 -7.24 11.05
N MET A 372 -0.42 -6.71 11.30
CA MET A 372 -0.72 -5.27 11.17
C MET A 372 -0.08 -4.44 12.29
N PRO A 373 0.10 -3.11 12.11
CA PRO A 373 0.61 -2.24 13.16
C PRO A 373 -0.17 -2.45 14.48
N PRO A 374 0.51 -2.88 15.56
CA PRO A 374 -0.15 -3.29 16.80
C PRO A 374 -0.52 -2.10 17.69
N VAL A 375 -1.16 -1.09 17.10
CA VAL A 375 -1.46 0.22 17.72
C VAL A 375 -2.96 0.51 17.82
N SER A 376 -3.79 -0.50 17.58
CA SER A 376 -5.26 -0.38 17.65
C SER A 376 -5.91 -1.76 17.86
N PRO A 377 -7.23 -1.81 18.16
CA PRO A 377 -7.99 -3.06 18.23
C PRO A 377 -7.98 -3.87 16.94
N SER A 378 -7.67 -3.24 15.80
CA SER A 378 -7.58 -3.88 14.49
C SER A 378 -6.26 -4.63 14.28
N SER A 379 -5.38 -4.69 15.28
CA SER A 379 -4.10 -5.42 15.24
C SER A 379 -4.24 -6.93 15.07
N ASN A 380 -5.42 -7.49 15.35
CA ASN A 380 -5.74 -8.89 15.12
C ASN A 380 -6.01 -9.21 13.63
N LEU A 381 -6.27 -8.21 12.80
CA LEU A 381 -6.48 -8.40 11.37
C LEU A 381 -5.15 -8.79 10.70
N MET A 382 -5.26 -9.43 9.54
CA MET A 382 -4.10 -9.68 8.68
C MET A 382 -4.04 -8.70 7.52
N GLY A 383 -2.84 -8.53 6.99
CA GLY A 383 -2.57 -7.71 5.84
C GLY A 383 -1.15 -7.91 5.39
N ASP A 384 -0.49 -6.80 5.06
CA ASP A 384 0.86 -6.78 4.50
C ASP A 384 1.88 -6.07 5.40
N GLN A 385 1.56 -5.90 6.69
CA GLN A 385 2.26 -5.09 7.71
C GLN A 385 1.97 -3.59 7.67
N VAL A 386 1.29 -3.09 6.64
CA VAL A 386 0.91 -1.68 6.56
C VAL A 386 -0.58 -1.52 6.31
N ILE A 387 -1.19 -2.31 5.43
CA ILE A 387 -2.60 -2.18 5.05
C ILE A 387 -3.29 -3.54 5.16
N GLU A 388 -4.46 -3.56 5.79
CA GLU A 388 -5.23 -4.79 6.00
C GLU A 388 -5.69 -5.36 4.65
N THR A 389 -5.74 -6.70 4.54
CA THR A 389 -6.16 -7.38 3.31
C THR A 389 -7.56 -6.97 2.87
N ILE A 390 -8.47 -6.72 3.82
CA ILE A 390 -9.81 -6.22 3.54
C ILE A 390 -9.76 -4.92 2.72
N HIS A 391 -8.77 -4.06 2.94
CA HIS A 391 -8.69 -2.78 2.25
C HIS A 391 -7.95 -2.85 0.91
N THR A 392 -6.81 -3.54 0.86
CA THR A 392 -6.02 -3.66 -0.37
C THR A 392 -6.71 -4.49 -1.46
N SER A 393 -7.65 -5.36 -1.08
CA SER A 393 -8.41 -6.22 -2.01
C SER A 393 -9.75 -5.62 -2.46
N GLY A 394 -10.15 -4.47 -1.91
CA GLY A 394 -11.49 -3.93 -2.12
C GLY A 394 -12.59 -4.79 -1.46
N TYR A 395 -12.41 -5.12 -0.18
CA TYR A 395 -13.35 -5.76 0.74
C TYR A 395 -13.51 -7.29 0.60
N ALA A 396 -12.44 -8.03 0.30
CA ALA A 396 -12.43 -9.47 0.53
C ALA A 396 -12.78 -9.79 2.00
N THR A 397 -13.49 -10.89 2.21
CA THR A 397 -13.70 -11.41 3.55
C THR A 397 -12.43 -12.14 3.96
N ALA A 398 -11.79 -11.65 5.01
CA ALA A 398 -10.50 -12.13 5.48
C ALA A 398 -10.63 -12.62 6.93
N ALA A 399 -9.98 -13.73 7.26
CA ALA A 399 -9.88 -14.18 8.64
C ALA A 399 -8.99 -13.23 9.48
N ASP A 400 -9.14 -13.25 10.80
CA ASP A 400 -8.11 -12.67 11.66
C ASP A 400 -6.78 -13.41 11.46
N LEU A 401 -5.67 -12.74 11.77
CA LEU A 401 -4.33 -13.32 11.72
C LEU A 401 -4.27 -14.62 12.55
N GLY A 402 -3.79 -15.69 11.92
CA GLY A 402 -3.67 -17.01 12.54
C GLY A 402 -4.99 -17.79 12.66
N LYS A 403 -6.09 -17.30 12.10
CA LYS A 403 -7.39 -18.00 12.05
C LYS A 403 -7.77 -18.36 10.61
N THR A 404 -8.87 -19.11 10.47
CA THR A 404 -9.47 -19.50 9.19
C THR A 404 -10.96 -19.17 9.18
N LEU A 405 -11.52 -18.94 8.00
CA LEU A 405 -12.94 -18.71 7.79
C LEU A 405 -13.76 -20.00 7.94
N GLU A 406 -15.00 -19.87 8.39
CA GLU A 406 -15.98 -20.95 8.38
C GLU A 406 -16.61 -21.08 6.98
N ILE A 407 -16.01 -21.92 6.13
CA ILE A 407 -16.48 -22.13 4.75
C ILE A 407 -17.60 -23.17 4.72
N LYS A 408 -18.83 -22.71 4.48
CA LYS A 408 -20.02 -23.57 4.40
C LYS A 408 -20.12 -24.36 3.11
N GLN A 409 -19.65 -23.79 2.00
CA GLN A 409 -19.65 -24.42 0.69
C GLN A 409 -18.34 -24.10 -0.05
N PRO A 410 -17.74 -25.08 -0.74
CA PRO A 410 -16.63 -24.84 -1.66
C PRO A 410 -16.95 -23.75 -2.67
N SER A 411 -15.99 -22.86 -2.92
CA SER A 411 -16.06 -21.80 -3.93
C SER A 411 -14.66 -21.62 -4.51
N GLU A 412 -14.57 -21.34 -5.82
CA GLU A 412 -13.29 -21.05 -6.47
C GLU A 412 -12.64 -19.76 -5.97
N TYR A 413 -13.44 -18.87 -5.37
CA TYR A 413 -13.00 -17.61 -4.76
C TYR A 413 -12.52 -17.77 -3.31
N VAL A 414 -12.46 -18.98 -2.78
CA VAL A 414 -11.97 -19.23 -1.41
C VAL A 414 -10.56 -19.78 -1.49
N SER A 415 -9.63 -19.17 -0.75
CA SER A 415 -8.24 -19.63 -0.70
C SER A 415 -8.16 -21.04 -0.11
N SER A 416 -7.19 -21.83 -0.58
CA SER A 416 -7.01 -23.23 -0.14
C SER A 416 -6.65 -23.34 1.36
N ASP A 417 -6.04 -22.32 1.95
CA ASP A 417 -5.80 -22.19 3.39
C ASP A 417 -6.99 -21.60 4.18
N LYS A 418 -8.10 -21.28 3.49
CA LYS A 418 -9.35 -20.75 4.05
C LYS A 418 -9.18 -19.43 4.80
N MET A 419 -8.14 -18.67 4.50
CA MET A 419 -7.92 -17.35 5.08
C MET A 419 -8.69 -16.25 4.34
N ILE A 420 -8.97 -16.43 3.05
CA ILE A 420 -9.60 -15.45 2.18
C ILE A 420 -10.83 -16.03 1.49
N ASP A 421 -11.91 -15.24 1.45
CA ASP A 421 -13.02 -15.38 0.51
C ASP A 421 -13.08 -14.09 -0.35
N ALA A 422 -12.62 -14.23 -1.59
CA ALA A 422 -12.53 -13.16 -2.58
C ALA A 422 -13.88 -12.83 -3.23
N SER A 423 -14.95 -13.61 -2.98
CA SER A 423 -16.26 -13.36 -3.59
C SER A 423 -16.90 -12.05 -3.15
N THR A 424 -16.42 -11.46 -2.03
CA THR A 424 -16.89 -10.17 -1.53
C THR A 424 -16.06 -8.97 -2.01
N CYS A 425 -14.98 -9.19 -2.77
CA CYS A 425 -14.23 -8.12 -3.40
C CYS A 425 -15.11 -7.28 -4.33
N TYR A 426 -14.72 -6.04 -4.56
CA TYR A 426 -15.29 -5.22 -5.64
C TYR A 426 -15.13 -5.87 -7.03
N LEU A 427 -14.05 -6.61 -7.23
CA LEU A 427 -13.71 -7.27 -8.50
C LEU A 427 -13.13 -8.68 -8.26
N PRO A 428 -13.94 -9.69 -7.91
CA PRO A 428 -13.45 -11.03 -7.60
C PRO A 428 -12.60 -11.64 -8.72
N ASP A 429 -12.99 -11.47 -9.98
CA ASP A 429 -12.26 -12.03 -11.13
C ASP A 429 -10.98 -11.24 -11.51
N ASN A 430 -10.70 -10.13 -10.84
CA ASN A 430 -9.56 -9.25 -11.13
C ASN A 430 -8.78 -8.88 -9.86
N THR A 431 -8.89 -9.71 -8.83
CA THR A 431 -8.15 -9.53 -7.57
C THR A 431 -7.28 -10.75 -7.32
N TRP A 432 -5.97 -10.52 -7.17
CA TRP A 432 -4.96 -11.51 -6.85
C TRP A 432 -4.48 -11.32 -5.40
N PHE A 433 -4.21 -12.43 -4.73
CA PHE A 433 -3.79 -12.50 -3.34
C PHE A 433 -2.43 -13.17 -3.23
N ILE A 434 -1.49 -12.49 -2.57
CA ILE A 434 -0.15 -13.02 -2.32
C ILE A 434 0.04 -13.20 -0.81
N LYS A 435 0.16 -14.45 -0.39
CA LYS A 435 0.45 -14.82 0.99
C LYS A 435 1.92 -14.54 1.30
N ASP A 436 2.19 -14.04 2.50
CA ASP A 436 3.55 -13.88 3.05
C ASP A 436 4.44 -12.87 2.30
N GLU A 437 3.86 -12.04 1.41
CA GLU A 437 4.56 -10.88 0.84
C GLU A 437 4.32 -9.65 1.73
N GLN A 438 5.41 -8.97 2.13
CA GLN A 438 5.33 -7.71 2.85
C GLN A 438 4.72 -6.61 1.98
N HIS A 439 4.30 -5.51 2.61
CA HIS A 439 3.78 -4.34 1.92
C HIS A 439 4.78 -3.94 0.84
N VAL A 440 4.31 -3.90 -0.41
CA VAL A 440 5.13 -3.53 -1.58
C VAL A 440 6.48 -4.27 -1.64
N GLY A 441 6.55 -5.49 -1.09
CA GLY A 441 7.73 -6.36 -0.97
C GLY A 441 8.20 -6.98 -2.28
N PHE A 442 7.90 -6.29 -3.37
CA PHE A 442 8.23 -6.61 -4.74
C PHE A 442 9.74 -6.83 -4.92
N SER A 443 10.12 -7.77 -5.79
CA SER A 443 11.48 -7.87 -6.28
C SER A 443 11.58 -8.24 -7.78
N ASN A 444 12.39 -7.48 -8.50
CA ASN A 444 12.81 -7.77 -9.88
C ASN A 444 14.17 -8.49 -9.95
N SER A 445 14.75 -8.85 -8.79
CA SER A 445 16.04 -9.52 -8.72
C SER A 445 16.02 -10.87 -9.45
N SER A 446 16.93 -11.03 -10.43
CA SER A 446 17.18 -12.28 -11.16
C SER A 446 16.03 -12.80 -12.05
N SER A 447 15.12 -11.93 -12.52
CA SER A 447 13.99 -12.31 -13.39
C SER A 447 13.14 -13.45 -12.82
N LYS A 448 12.95 -13.44 -11.50
CA LYS A 448 12.17 -14.45 -10.78
C LYS A 448 10.67 -14.19 -10.89
N ASP A 449 9.90 -15.16 -10.41
CA ASP A 449 8.45 -15.22 -10.65
C ASP A 449 7.67 -14.02 -10.09
N ASN A 450 8.15 -13.38 -9.02
CA ASN A 450 7.56 -12.15 -8.49
C ASN A 450 7.66 -10.97 -9.49
N GLY A 451 8.87 -10.64 -9.94
CA GLY A 451 9.11 -9.64 -11.00
C GLY A 451 8.25 -9.87 -12.24
N MET A 452 8.23 -11.11 -12.72
CA MET A 452 7.47 -11.51 -13.91
C MET A 452 5.95 -11.38 -13.75
N PHE A 453 5.40 -11.61 -12.56
CA PHE A 453 3.97 -11.40 -12.29
C PHE A 453 3.58 -9.94 -12.49
N TYR A 454 4.36 -9.01 -11.91
CA TYR A 454 4.05 -7.59 -12.05
C TYR A 454 4.30 -7.07 -13.47
N GLN A 455 5.33 -7.56 -14.17
CA GLN A 455 5.52 -7.29 -15.60
C GLN A 455 4.28 -7.67 -16.41
N TRP A 456 3.71 -8.85 -16.16
CA TRP A 456 2.51 -9.32 -16.82
C TRP A 456 1.28 -8.47 -16.46
N ILE A 457 0.99 -8.28 -15.17
CA ILE A 457 -0.27 -7.63 -14.75
C ILE A 457 -0.32 -6.14 -15.14
N LEU A 458 0.82 -5.47 -15.22
CA LEU A 458 0.93 -4.06 -15.64
C LEU A 458 0.81 -3.86 -17.16
N THR A 459 0.98 -4.93 -17.93
CA THR A 459 0.90 -4.93 -19.41
C THR A 459 -0.23 -5.81 -19.95
N ALA A 460 -1.09 -6.27 -19.07
CA ALA A 460 -2.15 -7.22 -19.36
C ALA A 460 -3.18 -6.68 -20.39
N PRO A 461 -3.69 -7.51 -21.31
CA PRO A 461 -4.79 -7.12 -22.18
C PRO A 461 -6.11 -6.95 -21.42
N ALA A 462 -7.07 -6.21 -22.00
CA ALA A 462 -8.34 -5.82 -21.38
C ALA A 462 -9.21 -6.98 -20.84
N ASP A 463 -9.10 -8.16 -21.43
CA ASP A 463 -9.84 -9.37 -21.06
C ASP A 463 -9.14 -10.21 -19.98
N THR A 464 -8.05 -9.71 -19.41
CA THR A 464 -7.30 -10.42 -18.36
C THR A 464 -8.11 -10.54 -17.07
N ASP A 465 -8.11 -11.75 -16.53
CA ASP A 465 -8.72 -12.14 -15.27
C ASP A 465 -7.86 -13.20 -14.55
N ILE A 466 -8.32 -13.66 -13.38
CA ILE A 466 -7.65 -14.68 -12.57
C ILE A 466 -7.46 -16.05 -13.26
N HIS A 467 -8.11 -16.30 -14.40
CA HIS A 467 -7.99 -17.55 -15.17
C HIS A 467 -7.06 -17.41 -16.38
N SER A 468 -6.63 -16.18 -16.69
CA SER A 468 -5.88 -15.87 -17.90
C SER A 468 -4.44 -16.37 -17.88
N ASN A 469 -3.85 -16.61 -16.70
CA ASN A 469 -2.51 -17.14 -16.57
C ASN A 469 -2.43 -18.21 -15.46
N PRO A 470 -2.30 -19.51 -15.80
CA PRO A 470 -2.28 -20.59 -14.81
C PRO A 470 -1.04 -20.56 -13.90
N LYS A 471 0.03 -19.83 -14.27
CA LYS A 471 1.19 -19.62 -13.41
C LYS A 471 0.92 -18.62 -12.27
N TYR A 472 0.01 -17.67 -12.51
CA TYR A 472 -0.36 -16.62 -11.57
C TYR A 472 -1.86 -16.65 -11.27
N PRO A 473 -2.34 -17.73 -10.62
CA PRO A 473 -3.74 -17.86 -10.25
C PRO A 473 -4.13 -16.84 -9.17
N GLN A 474 -5.42 -16.75 -8.86
CA GLN A 474 -5.95 -15.82 -7.85
C GLN A 474 -5.20 -15.87 -6.51
N PHE A 475 -4.81 -17.05 -6.04
CA PHE A 475 -4.13 -17.22 -4.76
C PHE A 475 -2.71 -17.74 -4.97
N MET A 476 -1.73 -16.99 -4.47
CA MET A 476 -0.31 -17.29 -4.56
C MET A 476 0.34 -17.22 -3.19
N GLN A 477 1.49 -17.89 -3.04
CA GLN A 477 2.38 -17.75 -1.91
C GLN A 477 3.73 -17.20 -2.36
N TYR A 478 4.23 -16.22 -1.61
CA TYR A 478 5.55 -15.66 -1.80
C TYR A 478 6.58 -16.35 -0.92
N ASN A 479 7.67 -16.81 -1.53
CA ASN A 479 8.84 -17.28 -0.80
C ASN A 479 9.85 -16.13 -0.70
N THR A 480 10.01 -15.53 0.49
CA THR A 480 10.91 -14.38 0.71
C THR A 480 12.36 -14.67 0.37
N SER A 481 12.85 -15.89 0.68
CA SER A 481 14.25 -16.27 0.43
C SER A 481 14.52 -16.50 -1.06
N ALA A 482 13.57 -17.15 -1.74
CA ALA A 482 13.66 -17.42 -3.16
C ALA A 482 13.21 -16.23 -4.01
N LYS A 483 12.44 -15.28 -3.49
CA LYS A 483 11.77 -14.20 -4.25
C LYS A 483 10.88 -14.73 -5.37
N GLU A 484 10.17 -15.83 -5.10
CA GLU A 484 9.36 -16.56 -6.07
C GLU A 484 7.90 -16.59 -5.63
N LEU A 485 7.01 -16.56 -6.62
CA LEU A 485 5.58 -16.77 -6.44
C LEU A 485 5.24 -18.19 -6.87
N THR A 486 4.44 -18.87 -6.08
CA THR A 486 3.91 -20.20 -6.39
C THR A 486 2.40 -20.20 -6.20
N PRO A 487 1.63 -20.99 -6.99
CA PRO A 487 0.22 -21.21 -6.71
C PRO A 487 0.00 -21.67 -5.26
N LEU A 488 -0.95 -21.04 -4.57
CA LEU A 488 -1.27 -21.41 -3.20
C LEU A 488 -1.97 -22.77 -3.19
N SER A 489 -1.26 -23.80 -2.72
CA SER A 489 -1.83 -25.13 -2.49
C SER A 489 -2.00 -25.38 -1.00
N LEU A 490 -3.13 -26.01 -0.63
CA LEU A 490 -3.27 -26.53 0.72
C LEU A 490 -2.29 -27.70 0.86
N LEU A 491 -1.50 -27.73 1.94
CA LEU A 491 -0.58 -28.85 2.18
C LEU A 491 -1.39 -30.16 2.23
N GLY A 492 -1.04 -31.08 1.34
CA GLY A 492 -1.71 -32.34 1.12
C GLY A 492 -2.84 -32.33 0.10
N ASP A 493 -3.30 -31.17 -0.39
CA ASP A 493 -4.29 -31.05 -1.47
C ASP A 493 -3.59 -31.18 -2.82
N VAL A 494 -3.50 -32.43 -3.29
CA VAL A 494 -2.73 -32.79 -4.47
C VAL A 494 -3.55 -32.65 -5.75
N ASP A 495 -4.88 -32.77 -5.68
CA ASP A 495 -5.75 -32.50 -6.82
C ASP A 495 -6.11 -31.02 -6.98
N GLY A 496 -5.78 -30.18 -5.98
CA GLY A 496 -5.91 -28.73 -6.04
C GLY A 496 -7.36 -28.25 -5.89
N ASN A 497 -8.23 -29.06 -5.29
CA ASN A 497 -9.66 -28.74 -5.14
C ASN A 497 -9.98 -27.85 -3.91
N GLY A 498 -8.96 -27.47 -3.15
CA GLY A 498 -9.06 -26.68 -1.91
C GLY A 498 -9.30 -27.52 -0.65
N PHE A 499 -9.34 -28.85 -0.76
CA PHE A 499 -9.61 -29.76 0.35
C PHE A 499 -8.63 -30.91 0.37
N LEU A 500 -8.02 -31.13 1.54
CA LEU A 500 -7.30 -32.34 1.82
C LEU A 500 -8.28 -33.51 2.01
N THR A 501 -8.34 -34.42 1.04
CA THR A 501 -9.24 -35.57 1.01
C THR A 501 -8.51 -36.92 0.83
N ILE A 502 -9.27 -38.01 0.95
CA ILE A 502 -8.75 -39.36 0.67
C ILE A 502 -8.29 -39.48 -0.81
N THR A 503 -8.82 -38.67 -1.72
CA THR A 503 -8.37 -38.63 -3.11
C THR A 503 -6.92 -38.17 -3.20
N ASP A 504 -6.54 -37.16 -2.43
CA ASP A 504 -5.19 -36.62 -2.42
C ASP A 504 -4.20 -37.62 -1.83
N ALA A 505 -4.55 -38.23 -0.70
CA ALA A 505 -3.73 -39.30 -0.12
C ALA A 505 -3.50 -40.45 -1.13
N LYS A 506 -4.48 -40.76 -1.98
CA LYS A 506 -4.31 -41.74 -3.07
C LYS A 506 -3.40 -41.24 -4.18
N LEU A 507 -3.44 -39.94 -4.52
CA LEU A 507 -2.53 -39.34 -5.50
C LEU A 507 -1.08 -39.34 -4.99
N ILE A 508 -0.86 -39.03 -3.71
CA ILE A 508 0.46 -39.16 -3.06
C ILE A 508 0.95 -40.61 -3.14
N LEU A 509 0.12 -41.58 -2.75
CA LEU A 509 0.47 -43.00 -2.84
C LEU A 509 0.76 -43.44 -4.27
N ARG A 510 0.05 -42.88 -5.26
CA ARG A 510 0.25 -43.16 -6.67
C ARG A 510 1.59 -42.64 -7.16
N GLU A 511 2.02 -41.44 -6.73
CA GLU A 511 3.34 -40.90 -7.04
C GLU A 511 4.45 -41.77 -6.45
N VAL A 512 4.29 -42.19 -5.20
CA VAL A 512 5.27 -43.06 -4.53
C VAL A 512 5.38 -44.41 -5.24
N ALA A 513 4.24 -44.98 -5.66
CA ALA A 513 4.22 -46.27 -6.38
C ALA A 513 4.70 -46.15 -7.83
N LYS A 514 4.48 -44.99 -8.47
CA LYS A 514 4.84 -44.71 -9.86
C LYS A 514 5.29 -43.24 -9.97
N PRO A 515 6.60 -42.96 -9.79
CA PRO A 515 7.11 -41.59 -9.87
C PRO A 515 6.83 -40.92 -11.21
N GLY A 516 6.56 -39.61 -11.19
CA GLY A 516 6.27 -38.80 -12.38
C GLY A 516 4.77 -38.72 -12.73
N THR A 517 3.89 -39.10 -11.82
CA THR A 517 2.44 -38.90 -11.95
C THR A 517 1.96 -37.54 -11.49
N LEU A 518 2.73 -36.84 -10.65
CA LEU A 518 2.45 -35.49 -10.16
C LEU A 518 3.30 -34.42 -10.86
N THR A 519 2.71 -33.23 -11.04
CA THR A 519 3.42 -32.01 -11.45
C THR A 519 4.38 -31.52 -10.36
N ALA A 520 5.18 -30.49 -10.63
CA ALA A 520 6.06 -29.90 -9.62
C ALA A 520 5.27 -29.33 -8.43
N ASP A 521 4.22 -28.56 -8.70
CA ASP A 521 3.36 -27.96 -7.67
C ASP A 521 2.62 -29.02 -6.85
N GLN A 522 2.13 -30.08 -7.51
CA GLN A 522 1.51 -31.21 -6.83
C GLN A 522 2.48 -31.98 -5.93
N LYS A 523 3.78 -31.96 -6.24
CA LYS A 523 4.82 -32.55 -5.37
C LYS A 523 5.08 -31.69 -4.14
N ILE A 524 5.00 -30.37 -4.28
CA ILE A 524 5.08 -29.44 -3.15
C ILE A 524 3.90 -29.67 -2.22
N ALA A 525 2.67 -29.71 -2.76
CA ALA A 525 1.49 -30.02 -1.98
C ALA A 525 1.56 -31.43 -1.34
N ALA A 526 2.09 -32.42 -2.07
CA ALA A 526 2.23 -33.78 -1.57
C ALA A 526 3.31 -33.97 -0.50
N ASP A 527 4.23 -33.03 -0.30
CA ASP A 527 5.34 -33.11 0.67
C ASP A 527 4.89 -32.64 2.07
N MET A 528 4.04 -33.45 2.70
CA MET A 528 3.42 -33.13 4.00
C MET A 528 4.41 -32.91 5.15
N ASN A 529 5.63 -33.44 5.07
CA ASN A 529 6.65 -33.27 6.10
C ASN A 529 7.74 -32.23 5.75
N GLY A 530 7.70 -31.66 4.55
CA GLY A 530 8.64 -30.63 4.08
C GLY A 530 10.07 -31.12 3.88
N ASP A 531 10.27 -32.42 3.62
CA ASP A 531 11.61 -33.01 3.43
C ASP A 531 12.11 -32.96 1.96
N ASN A 532 11.37 -32.27 1.10
CA ASN A 532 11.54 -32.13 -0.35
C ASN A 532 11.44 -33.47 -1.11
N ALA A 533 10.76 -34.47 -0.56
CA ALA A 533 10.53 -35.74 -1.25
C ALA A 533 9.21 -36.41 -0.88
N VAL A 534 8.37 -36.64 -1.90
CA VAL A 534 7.10 -37.34 -1.75
C VAL A 534 7.31 -38.83 -1.41
N LYS A 535 6.92 -39.23 -0.20
CA LYS A 535 7.09 -40.57 0.38
C LYS A 535 5.77 -41.12 0.93
N ILE A 536 5.80 -42.39 1.33
CA ILE A 536 4.68 -43.04 2.03
C ILE A 536 4.33 -42.28 3.33
N LEU A 537 5.33 -41.67 3.98
CA LEU A 537 5.11 -40.87 5.18
C LEU A 537 4.15 -39.71 4.91
N ASP A 538 4.26 -39.06 3.75
CA ASP A 538 3.40 -37.93 3.42
C ASP A 538 1.96 -38.35 3.20
N ALA A 539 1.74 -39.46 2.50
CA ALA A 539 0.40 -40.05 2.37
C ALA A 539 -0.20 -40.41 3.74
N LYS A 540 0.64 -40.87 4.68
CA LYS A 540 0.21 -41.17 6.06
C LYS A 540 -0.14 -39.89 6.82
N LEU A 541 0.66 -38.83 6.70
CA LEU A 541 0.38 -37.53 7.31
C LEU A 541 -0.90 -36.91 6.75
N ALA A 542 -1.12 -37.00 5.44
CA ALA A 542 -2.36 -36.61 4.78
C ALA A 542 -3.57 -37.34 5.39
N LEU A 543 -3.50 -38.67 5.50
CA LEU A 543 -4.57 -39.47 6.13
C LEU A 543 -4.78 -39.15 7.62
N GLN A 544 -3.72 -38.85 8.37
CA GLN A 544 -3.81 -38.44 9.77
C GLN A 544 -4.50 -37.08 9.92
N ALA A 545 -4.16 -36.12 9.05
CA ALA A 545 -4.81 -34.82 9.02
C ALA A 545 -6.29 -34.95 8.65
N ILE A 546 -6.64 -35.76 7.64
CA ILE A 546 -8.04 -36.07 7.28
C ILE A 546 -8.80 -36.65 8.46
N ALA A 547 -8.22 -37.61 9.17
CA ALA A 547 -8.85 -38.25 10.32
C ALA A 547 -9.04 -37.31 11.52
N ALA A 548 -8.20 -36.28 11.64
CA ALA A 548 -8.33 -35.25 12.68
C ALA A 548 -9.41 -34.21 12.36
N MET A 549 -9.86 -34.13 11.10
CA MET A 549 -10.91 -33.22 10.63
C MET A 549 -12.32 -33.84 10.64
N ALA A 550 -12.42 -35.14 10.92
CA ALA A 550 -13.68 -35.90 11.00
C ALA A 550 -14.13 -36.08 12.45
#